data_AF-A0LEI3-F1
#
_entry.id   AF-A0LEI3-F1
#
_cell.length_a   1.000
_cell.length_b   1.000
_cell.length_c   1.000
_cell.angle_alpha   90.00
_cell.angle_beta   90.00
_cell.angle_gamma   90.00
#
_symmetry.space_group_name_H-M   'P 1'
#
loop_
_entity.id
_entity.type
_entity.pdbx_description
1 polymer ?
#
loop_
_entity_poly.entity_id
_entity_poly.type
_entity_poly.pdbx_seq_one_letter_code
_entity_poly.pdbx_strand_id
1 'polypeptide(L)'
;MSKVREFIKLARIYQYTKNVPVFLPAVFSYKLNDWTALATAAGAFLAFCGMASSVYVLNDILDIDEDRHHPAKRHRPLASGKITVREASCFGIALGFLSIVFSVLLLPYSSLTRIIHEAWRESR
;
A
#
# COMPACT_ATOMS: atom_id res chain seq x y z
N MET A 1 25.32 -5.11 4.73
CA MET A 1 23.97 -5.55 4.30
C MET A 1 23.63 -4.82 3.02
N SER A 2 23.10 -5.49 1.99
CA SER A 2 22.74 -4.81 0.73
C SER A 2 21.61 -3.79 0.97
N LYS A 3 21.72 -2.59 0.39
CA LYS A 3 20.69 -1.54 0.49
C LYS A 3 19.29 -2.04 0.10
N VAL A 4 19.23 -2.93 -0.91
CA VAL A 4 17.98 -3.57 -1.37
C VAL A 4 17.23 -4.27 -0.24
N ARG A 5 17.95 -5.00 0.63
CA ARG A 5 17.32 -5.71 1.75
C ARG A 5 16.67 -4.73 2.75
N GLU A 6 17.26 -3.56 2.93
CA GLU A 6 16.73 -2.55 3.86
C GLU A 6 15.49 -1.87 3.27
N PHE A 7 15.41 -1.66 1.95
CA PHE A 7 14.17 -1.20 1.29
C PHE A 7 13.04 -2.24 1.39
N ILE A 8 13.36 -3.53 1.24
CA ILE A 8 12.37 -4.61 1.43
C ILE A 8 11.82 -4.62 2.86
N LYS A 9 12.68 -4.42 3.87
CA LYS A 9 12.25 -4.27 5.26
C LYS A 9 11.38 -3.04 5.46
N LEU A 10 11.76 -1.91 4.83
CA LEU A 10 11.03 -0.65 4.92
C LEU A 10 9.63 -0.74 4.29
N ALA A 11 9.47 -1.51 3.21
CA ALA A 11 8.16 -1.83 2.63
C ALA A 11 7.29 -2.72 3.54
N ARG A 12 7.88 -3.36 4.56
CA ARG A 12 7.18 -4.22 5.52
C ARG A 12 6.33 -5.31 4.88
N ILE A 13 6.87 -6.03 3.89
CA ILE A 13 6.19 -7.12 3.16
C ILE A 13 5.52 -8.15 4.09
N TYR A 14 6.13 -8.43 5.24
CA TYR A 14 5.56 -9.35 6.25
C TYR A 14 4.20 -8.90 6.83
N GLN A 15 3.81 -7.63 6.67
CA GLN A 15 2.53 -7.09 7.11
C GLN A 15 1.42 -7.19 6.05
N TYR A 16 1.73 -7.61 4.82
CA TYR A 16 0.74 -7.65 3.73
C TYR A 16 -0.42 -8.61 3.99
N THR A 17 -0.27 -9.57 4.91
CA THR A 17 -1.38 -10.42 5.37
C THR A 17 -2.56 -9.60 5.91
N LYS A 18 -2.31 -8.40 6.45
CA LYS A 18 -3.36 -7.47 6.90
C LYS A 18 -4.24 -6.94 5.76
N ASN A 19 -3.79 -7.05 4.51
CA ASN A 19 -4.52 -6.62 3.33
C ASN A 19 -5.37 -7.73 2.71
N VAL A 20 -5.30 -8.97 3.22
CA VAL A 20 -6.17 -10.08 2.79
C VAL A 20 -7.67 -9.77 2.86
N PRO A 21 -8.18 -8.93 3.79
CA PRO A 21 -9.58 -8.51 3.79
C PRO A 21 -10.07 -7.87 2.47
N VAL A 22 -9.17 -7.40 1.59
CA VAL A 22 -9.52 -6.92 0.24
C VAL A 22 -10.25 -7.98 -0.60
N PHE A 23 -10.08 -9.27 -0.31
CA PHE A 23 -10.78 -10.35 -1.01
C PHE A 23 -12.20 -10.64 -0.47
N LEU A 24 -12.57 -10.09 0.70
CA LEU A 24 -13.87 -10.36 1.32
C LEU A 24 -15.07 -10.02 0.43
N PRO A 25 -15.08 -8.90 -0.34
CA PRO A 25 -16.18 -8.63 -1.26
C PRO A 25 -16.39 -9.73 -2.31
N ALA A 26 -15.33 -10.38 -2.80
CA ALA A 26 -15.44 -11.49 -3.76
C ALA A 26 -16.04 -12.74 -3.12
N VAL A 27 -15.70 -13.00 -1.85
CA VAL A 27 -16.27 -14.10 -1.05
C VAL A 27 -17.75 -13.86 -0.79
N PHE A 28 -18.11 -12.68 -0.26
CA PHE A 28 -19.49 -12.37 0.13
C PHE A 28 -20.44 -12.13 -1.06
N SER A 29 -19.90 -11.81 -2.23
CA SER A 29 -20.70 -11.72 -3.47
C SER A 29 -20.87 -13.07 -4.19
N TYR A 30 -20.36 -14.17 -3.61
CA TYR A 30 -20.39 -15.52 -4.21
C TYR A 30 -19.73 -15.58 -5.61
N LYS A 31 -18.78 -14.68 -5.90
CA LYS A 31 -18.11 -14.55 -7.21
C LYS A 31 -16.75 -15.27 -7.26
N LEU A 32 -16.55 -16.31 -6.44
CA LEU A 32 -15.27 -17.02 -6.38
C LEU A 32 -14.92 -17.80 -7.65
N ASN A 33 -15.92 -18.13 -8.49
CA ASN A 33 -15.70 -18.76 -9.80
C ASN A 33 -15.57 -17.75 -10.95
N ASP A 34 -15.69 -16.46 -10.66
CA ASP A 34 -15.53 -15.38 -11.64
C ASP A 34 -14.06 -14.96 -11.69
N TRP A 35 -13.33 -15.46 -12.69
CA TRP A 35 -11.91 -15.15 -12.90
C TRP A 35 -11.64 -13.65 -13.07
N THR A 36 -12.59 -12.90 -13.63
CA THR A 36 -12.47 -11.45 -13.77
C THR A 36 -12.55 -10.79 -12.39
N ALA A 37 -13.51 -11.19 -11.56
CA ALA A 37 -13.63 -10.68 -10.19
C ALA A 37 -12.39 -11.00 -9.33
N LEU A 38 -11.84 -12.22 -9.45
CA LEU A 38 -10.61 -12.61 -8.75
C LEU A 38 -9.39 -11.81 -9.24
N ALA A 39 -9.26 -11.58 -10.56
CA ALA A 39 -8.18 -10.77 -11.12
C ALA A 39 -8.27 -9.31 -10.63
N THR A 40 -9.49 -8.73 -10.58
CA THR A 40 -9.71 -7.39 -10.03
C THR A 40 -9.36 -7.33 -8.54
N ALA A 41 -9.77 -8.33 -7.74
CA ALA A 41 -9.44 -8.39 -6.33
C ALA A 41 -7.93 -8.55 -6.07
N ALA A 42 -7.24 -9.36 -6.88
CA ALA A 42 -5.79 -9.50 -6.82
C ALA A 42 -5.08 -8.19 -7.18
N GLY A 43 -5.56 -7.47 -8.20
CA GLY A 43 -5.06 -6.14 -8.54
C GLY A 43 -5.27 -5.13 -7.41
N ALA A 44 -6.47 -5.11 -6.82
CA ALA A 44 -6.76 -4.27 -5.66
C ALA A 44 -5.84 -4.61 -4.47
N PHE A 45 -5.59 -5.89 -4.21
CA PHE A 45 -4.68 -6.34 -3.15
C PHE A 45 -3.25 -5.80 -3.36
N LEU A 46 -2.73 -5.86 -4.60
CA LEU A 46 -1.42 -5.31 -4.93
C LEU A 46 -1.35 -3.79 -4.74
N ALA A 47 -2.38 -3.05 -5.17
CA ALA A 47 -2.49 -1.61 -4.93
C ALA A 47 -2.52 -1.29 -3.43
N PHE A 48 -3.27 -2.04 -2.63
CA PHE A 48 -3.31 -1.90 -1.18
C PHE A 48 -1.96 -2.19 -0.52
N CYS A 49 -1.21 -3.18 -1.00
CA CYS A 49 0.13 -3.47 -0.48
C CYS A 49 1.12 -2.32 -0.73
N GLY A 50 1.11 -1.74 -1.93
CA GLY A 50 1.96 -0.59 -2.24
C GLY A 50 1.56 0.66 -1.46
N MET A 51 0.26 0.93 -1.32
CA MET A 51 -0.24 2.06 -0.53
C MET A 51 0.06 1.89 0.97
N ALA A 52 -0.16 0.70 1.52
CA ALA A 52 0.19 0.40 2.91
C ALA A 52 1.70 0.58 3.16
N SER A 53 2.55 0.15 2.22
CA SER A 53 3.99 0.38 2.30
C SER A 53 4.36 1.86 2.30
N SER A 54 3.69 2.68 1.49
CA SER A 54 3.86 4.14 1.49
C SER A 54 3.53 4.75 2.87
N VAL A 55 2.41 4.34 3.46
CA VAL A 55 2.01 4.77 4.80
C VAL A 55 2.99 4.29 5.88
N TYR A 56 3.47 3.06 5.80
CA TYR A 56 4.48 2.55 6.74
C TYR A 56 5.81 3.29 6.62
N VAL A 57 6.24 3.65 5.40
CA VAL A 57 7.42 4.48 5.19
C VAL A 57 7.23 5.85 5.83
N LEU A 58 6.06 6.49 5.64
CA LEU A 58 5.74 7.77 6.27
C LEU A 58 5.78 7.67 7.80
N ASN A 59 5.16 6.63 8.37
CA ASN A 59 5.19 6.40 9.81
C ASN A 59 6.62 6.19 10.33
N ASP A 60 7.44 5.39 9.63
CA ASP A 60 8.84 5.19 10.02
C ASP A 60 9.67 6.48 9.92
N ILE A 61 9.27 7.45 9.10
CA ILE A 61 9.89 8.79 9.01
C ILE A 61 9.46 9.67 10.19
N LEU A 62 8.18 9.64 10.57
CA LEU A 62 7.65 10.43 11.69
C LEU A 62 8.16 9.90 13.03
N ASP A 63 8.33 8.57 13.13
CA ASP A 63 8.71 7.88 14.36
C ASP A 63 10.25 7.77 14.55
N ILE A 64 11.08 8.37 13.68
CA ILE A 64 12.55 8.16 13.67
C ILE A 64 13.18 8.36 15.05
N ASP A 65 12.86 9.46 15.71
CA ASP A 65 13.50 9.82 16.97
C ASP A 65 13.04 8.92 18.13
N GLU A 66 11.77 8.53 18.15
CA GLU A 66 11.27 7.54 19.12
C GLU A 66 11.90 6.16 18.87
N ASP A 67 11.93 5.73 17.61
CA ASP A 67 12.47 4.43 17.21
C ASP A 67 13.95 4.28 17.57
N ARG A 68 14.74 5.36 17.52
CA ARG A 68 16.16 5.37 17.92
C ARG A 68 16.38 4.97 19.39
N HIS A 69 15.46 5.35 20.27
CA HIS A 69 15.55 5.09 21.71
C HIS A 69 14.90 3.75 22.11
N HIS A 70 14.14 3.12 21.21
CA HIS A 70 13.42 1.89 21.49
C HIS A 70 14.33 0.64 21.36
N PRO A 71 14.32 -0.31 22.32
CA PRO A 71 15.20 -1.49 22.32
C PRO A 71 15.16 -2.33 21.03
N ALA A 72 13.96 -2.63 20.52
CA ALA A 72 13.78 -3.37 19.26
C ALA A 72 13.73 -2.50 17.99
N LYS A 73 13.02 -1.36 18.01
CA LYS A 73 12.76 -0.53 16.80
C LYS A 73 13.99 0.26 16.34
N ARG A 74 15.01 0.45 17.18
CA ARG A 74 16.28 1.11 16.81
C ARG A 74 17.02 0.48 15.63
N HIS A 75 16.70 -0.77 15.30
CA HIS A 75 17.30 -1.50 14.18
C HIS A 75 16.55 -1.31 12.85
N ARG A 76 15.45 -0.54 12.83
CA ARG A 76 14.73 -0.18 11.61
C ARG A 76 15.65 0.58 10.65
N PRO A 77 15.45 0.48 9.33
CA PRO A 77 16.34 1.10 8.34
C PRO A 77 16.57 2.59 8.54
N LEU A 78 15.52 3.35 8.88
CA LEU A 78 15.58 4.79 9.13
C LEU A 78 16.21 5.13 10.50
N ALA A 79 15.74 4.50 11.57
CA ALA A 79 16.27 4.73 12.93
C ALA A 79 17.77 4.37 13.05
N SER A 80 18.21 3.32 12.36
CA SER A 80 19.61 2.89 12.31
C SER A 80 20.48 3.64 11.29
N GLY A 81 19.91 4.57 10.52
CA GLY A 81 20.64 5.35 9.51
C GLY A 81 21.08 4.58 8.26
N LYS A 82 20.58 3.36 8.05
CA LYS A 82 20.90 2.55 6.85
C LYS A 82 20.23 3.07 5.58
N ILE A 83 19.08 3.73 5.74
CA ILE A 83 18.37 4.45 4.68
C ILE A 83 18.16 5.88 5.15
N THR A 84 18.46 6.83 4.28
CA THR A 84 18.26 8.25 4.55
C THR A 84 16.77 8.63 4.44
N VAL A 85 16.37 9.70 5.13
CA VAL A 85 14.98 10.22 5.03
C VAL A 85 14.63 10.53 3.57
N ARG A 86 15.55 11.11 2.80
CA ARG A 86 15.33 11.42 1.38
C ARG A 86 15.06 10.17 0.55
N GLU A 87 15.88 9.12 0.72
CA GLU A 87 15.69 7.83 0.04
C GLU A 87 14.34 7.20 0.41
N ALA A 88 13.98 7.22 1.70
CA ALA A 88 12.70 6.72 2.18
C ALA A 88 11.53 7.52 1.61
N SER A 89 11.58 8.85 1.63
CA SER A 89 10.52 9.71 1.08
C SER A 89 10.31 9.46 -0.41
N CYS A 90 11.39 9.41 -1.20
CA CYS A 90 11.28 9.08 -2.63
C CYS A 90 10.66 7.70 -2.85
N PHE A 91 11.06 6.70 -2.07
CA PHE A 91 10.53 5.35 -2.16
C PHE A 91 9.03 5.28 -1.77
N GLY A 92 8.66 5.89 -0.65
CA GLY A 92 7.27 5.94 -0.17
C GLY A 92 6.34 6.68 -1.13
N ILE A 93 6.77 7.82 -1.67
CA ILE A 93 6.01 8.59 -2.67
C ILE A 93 5.87 7.78 -3.96
N ALA A 94 6.94 7.17 -4.45
CA ALA A 94 6.88 6.35 -5.66
C ALA A 94 5.90 5.18 -5.49
N LEU A 95 5.95 4.48 -4.35
CA LEU A 95 5.01 3.39 -4.06
C LEU A 95 3.56 3.87 -3.99
N GLY A 96 3.29 4.98 -3.30
CA GLY A 96 1.95 5.56 -3.19
C GLY A 96 1.41 5.99 -4.55
N PHE A 97 2.23 6.73 -5.32
CA PHE A 97 1.87 7.20 -6.66
C PHE A 97 1.60 6.03 -7.62
N LEU A 98 2.49 5.04 -7.67
CA LEU A 98 2.30 3.86 -8.51
C LEU A 98 1.07 3.07 -8.10
N SER A 99 0.77 2.98 -6.81
CA SER A 99 -0.44 2.28 -6.31
C SER A 99 -1.72 2.99 -6.74
N ILE A 100 -1.75 4.33 -6.69
CA ILE A 100 -2.89 5.12 -7.13
C ILE A 100 -3.06 4.99 -8.65
N VAL A 101 -2.00 5.19 -9.43
CA VAL A 101 -2.04 5.06 -10.89
C VAL A 101 -2.50 3.66 -11.28
N PHE A 102 -1.92 2.63 -10.67
CA PHE A 102 -2.30 1.24 -10.91
C PHE A 102 -3.78 1.00 -10.56
N SER A 103 -4.24 1.49 -9.41
CA SER A 103 -5.64 1.37 -9.00
C SER A 103 -6.59 2.04 -9.99
N VAL A 104 -6.25 3.23 -10.49
CA VAL A 104 -7.07 3.96 -11.48
C VAL A 104 -7.13 3.22 -12.81
N LEU A 105 -6.00 2.67 -13.27
CA LEU A 105 -5.92 1.90 -14.51
C LEU A 105 -6.64 0.54 -14.41
N LEU A 106 -6.69 -0.04 -13.21
CA LEU A 106 -7.30 -1.36 -12.97
C LEU A 106 -8.82 -1.30 -12.83
N LEU A 107 -9.38 -0.12 -12.49
CA LEU A 107 -10.83 0.08 -12.50
C LEU A 107 -11.31 0.08 -13.96
N PRO A 108 -12.17 -0.88 -14.38
CA PRO A 108 -12.78 -0.81 -15.70
C PRO A 108 -13.53 0.52 -15.83
N TYR A 109 -13.52 1.12 -17.02
CA TYR A 109 -14.13 2.42 -17.33
C TYR A 109 -15.58 2.56 -16.78
N SER A 110 -16.33 1.46 -16.72
CA SER A 110 -17.67 1.37 -16.15
C SER A 110 -17.78 1.63 -14.63
N SER A 111 -16.72 1.37 -13.86
CA SER A 111 -16.70 1.62 -12.41
C SER A 111 -16.34 3.06 -12.10
N LEU A 112 -15.48 3.69 -12.91
CA LEU A 112 -15.15 5.11 -12.79
C LEU A 112 -16.38 6.00 -13.09
N THR A 113 -17.16 5.66 -14.11
CA THR A 113 -18.41 6.38 -14.41
C THR A 113 -19.42 6.26 -13.28
N ARG A 114 -19.51 5.10 -12.61
CA ARG A 114 -20.39 4.91 -11.45
C ARG A 114 -19.96 5.76 -10.25
N ILE A 115 -18.67 5.78 -9.90
CA ILE A 115 -18.16 6.60 -8.80
C ILE A 115 -18.38 8.10 -9.09
N ILE A 116 -18.11 8.55 -10.32
CA ILE A 116 -18.35 9.94 -10.73
C ILE A 116 -19.86 10.26 -10.69
N HIS A 117 -20.70 9.34 -11.15
CA HIS A 117 -22.15 9.51 -11.14
C HIS A 117 -22.73 9.54 -9.73
N GLU A 118 -22.24 8.70 -8.82
CA GLU A 118 -22.61 8.70 -7.41
C GLU A 118 -22.11 9.96 -6.70
N ALA A 119 -20.85 10.35 -6.89
CA ALA A 119 -20.31 11.60 -6.33
C ALA A 119 -21.08 12.84 -6.82
N TRP A 120 -21.54 12.85 -8.08
CA TRP A 120 -22.37 13.93 -8.60
C TRP A 120 -23.80 13.88 -8.06
N ARG A 121 -24.38 12.68 -7.87
CA ARG A 121 -25.71 12.49 -7.27
C ARG A 121 -25.74 12.95 -5.81
N GLU A 122 -24.67 12.71 -5.05
CA GLU A 122 -24.57 13.06 -3.62
C GLU A 122 -24.29 14.56 -3.39
N SER A 123 -23.87 15.27 -4.44
CA SER A 123 -23.69 16.73 -4.47
C SER A 123 -24.96 17.52 -4.85
N ARG A 124 -26.10 16.85 -5.05
CA ARG A 124 -27.42 17.44 -5.27
C ARG A 124 -28.35 17.14 -4.09
#